data_AF-A0AAW0BLE2-F1
#
_entry.id   AF-A0AAW0BLE2-F1
#
_cell.length_a   1.000
_cell.length_b   1.000
_cell.length_c   1.000
_cell.angle_alpha   90.00
_cell.angle_beta   90.00
_cell.angle_gamma   90.00
#
_symmetry.space_group_name_H-M   'P 1'
#
loop_
_entity.id
_entity.type
_entity.pdbx_description
1 polymer ?
#
loop_
_entity_poly.entity_id
_entity_poly.type
_entity_poly.pdbx_seq_one_letter_code
_entity_poly.pdbx_strand_id
1 'polypeptide(L)' 'FPDPGEFIREHTGIHPSMPVTLSSVATPPDGQKPQLPLVYMILLAIYGSPMRKLALKEICDSIRLRFPIF' A
#
# COMPACT_ATOMS: atom_id res chain seq x y z
N PHE A 1 -9.87 19.50 2.74
CA PHE A 1 -8.61 18.75 2.92
C PHE A 1 -8.28 18.08 1.59
N PRO A 2 -7.02 18.12 1.11
CA PRO A 2 -6.64 17.42 -0.13
C PRO A 2 -6.90 15.92 0.00
N ASP A 3 -7.20 15.24 -1.12
CA ASP A 3 -7.41 13.80 -1.14
C ASP A 3 -6.11 13.09 -0.73
N PRO A 4 -6.10 12.25 0.31
CA PRO A 4 -4.88 11.58 0.74
C PRO A 4 -4.36 10.59 -0.31
N GLY A 5 -5.17 10.19 -1.29
CA GLY A 5 -4.76 9.32 -2.38
C GLY A 5 -3.75 9.98 -3.32
N GLU A 6 -3.86 11.29 -3.57
CA GLU A 6 -2.90 12.02 -4.41
C GLU A 6 -1.52 12.05 -3.75
N PHE A 7 -1.47 12.39 -2.46
CA PHE A 7 -0.24 12.31 -1.65
C PHE A 7 0.38 10.91 -1.67
N ILE A 8 -0.44 9.87 -1.50
CA ILE A 8 0.06 8.49 -1.52
C ILE A 8 0.62 8.14 -2.92
N ARG A 9 -0.03 8.56 -4.01
CA ARG A 9 0.44 8.30 -5.38
C ARG A 9 1.82 8.91 -5.63
N GLU A 10 2.00 10.17 -5.29
CA GLU A 10 3.26 10.91 -5.49
C GLU A 10 4.46 10.19 -4.85
N HIS A 11 4.23 9.55 -3.70
CA HIS A 11 5.29 8.89 -2.92
C HIS A 11 5.42 7.38 -3.20
N THR A 12 4.48 6.77 -3.92
CA THR A 12 4.47 5.32 -4.21
C THR A 12 4.67 5.00 -5.68
N GLY A 13 4.63 6.01 -6.56
CA GLY A 13 4.78 5.83 -8.01
C GLY A 13 3.57 5.14 -8.68
N ILE A 14 2.42 5.09 -8.02
CA ILE A 14 1.20 4.48 -8.59
C ILE A 14 0.68 5.38 -9.71
N HIS A 15 0.53 4.80 -10.90
CA HIS A 15 -0.01 5.50 -12.06
C HIS A 15 -1.42 6.07 -11.78
N PRO A 16 -1.75 7.30 -12.23
CA PRO A 16 -3.02 7.96 -11.91
C PRO A 16 -4.28 7.16 -12.28
N SER A 17 -4.21 6.30 -13.31
CA SER A 17 -5.33 5.43 -13.70
C SER A 17 -5.50 4.18 -12.83
N MET A 18 -4.52 3.83 -12.00
CA MET A 18 -4.58 2.66 -11.11
C MET A 18 -5.21 3.03 -9.77
N PRO A 19 -5.89 2.10 -9.07
CA PRO A 19 -6.39 2.35 -7.73
C PRO A 19 -5.23 2.55 -6.72
N VAL A 20 -5.42 3.36 -5.69
CA VAL A 20 -4.39 3.60 -4.65
C VAL A 20 -4.47 2.49 -3.60
N THR A 21 -3.84 1.35 -3.89
CA THR A 21 -3.86 0.15 -3.05
C THR A 21 -2.49 -0.53 -3.07
N LEU A 22 -2.25 -1.45 -2.11
CA LEU A 22 -1.04 -2.29 -2.08
C LEU A 22 -0.81 -3.10 -3.38
N SER A 23 -1.89 -3.44 -4.08
CA SER A 23 -1.84 -4.21 -5.33
C SER A 23 -1.29 -3.41 -6.50
N SER A 24 -1.39 -2.09 -6.46
CA SER A 24 -0.98 -1.19 -7.54
C SER A 24 0.48 -0.76 -7.46
N VAL A 25 1.18 -1.14 -6.39
CA VAL A 25 2.63 -0.91 -6.25
C VAL A 25 3.38 -1.98 -7.04
N ALA A 26 4.48 -1.56 -7.66
CA ALA A 26 5.40 -2.45 -8.34
C ALA A 26 5.79 -3.65 -7.47
N THR A 27 5.69 -4.84 -8.05
CA THR A 27 6.08 -6.08 -7.37
C THR A 27 7.61 -6.08 -7.22
N PRO A 28 8.16 -6.29 -6.02
CA PRO A 28 9.60 -6.49 -5.86
C PRO A 28 10.04 -7.79 -6.55
N PRO A 29 11.32 -7.92 -6.91
CA PRO A 29 11.88 -9.18 -7.40
C PRO A 29 11.63 -10.31 -6.39
N ASP A 30 11.53 -11.54 -6.88
CA ASP A 30 11.30 -12.71 -6.03
C ASP A 30 12.31 -12.79 -4.88
N GLY A 31 11.80 -13.00 -3.67
CA GLY A 31 12.62 -13.09 -2.47
C GLY A 31 13.22 -11.77 -1.98
N GLN A 32 12.82 -10.61 -2.52
CA GLN A 32 13.25 -9.31 -2.02
C GLN A 32 12.12 -8.56 -1.30
N LYS A 33 12.51 -7.80 -0.26
CA LYS A 33 11.59 -6.88 0.39
C LYS A 33 11.27 -5.73 -0.58
N PRO A 34 10.00 -5.29 -0.65
CA PRO A 34 9.65 -4.06 -1.33
C PRO A 34 10.48 -2.89 -0.79
N GLN A 35 10.98 -2.05 -1.71
CA GLN A 35 11.72 -0.83 -1.36
C GLN A 35 10.82 0.28 -0.80
N LEU A 36 9.50 0.05 -0.83
CA LEU A 36 8.52 1.00 -0.30
C LEU A 36 8.59 1.06 1.23
N PRO A 37 8.74 2.25 1.84
CA PRO A 37 8.72 2.39 3.29
C PRO A 37 7.42 1.89 3.91
N LEU A 38 7.52 1.28 5.10
CA LEU A 38 6.38 0.67 5.81
C LEU A 38 5.21 1.65 6.01
N VAL A 39 5.49 2.93 6.27
CA VAL A 39 4.46 3.97 6.43
C VAL A 39 3.55 4.05 5.19
N TYR A 40 4.12 4.02 3.98
CA TYR A 40 3.32 4.08 2.75
C TYR A 40 2.56 2.78 2.51
N MET A 41 3.09 1.63 2.91
CA MET A 41 2.35 0.37 2.85
C MET A 41 1.11 0.39 3.76
N ILE A 42 1.28 0.92 4.98
CA ILE A 42 0.18 1.09 5.93
C ILE A 42 -0.88 2.03 5.33
N LEU A 43 -0.45 3.17 4.78
CA LEU A 43 -1.36 4.13 4.13
C LEU A 43 -2.09 3.50 2.94
N LEU A 44 -1.41 2.71 2.11
CA LEU A 44 -2.01 2.00 0.98
C LEU A 44 -3.01 0.92 1.43
N ALA A 45 -2.72 0.20 2.52
CA ALA A 45 -3.65 -0.78 3.08
C ALA A 45 -4.93 -0.11 3.57
N ILE A 46 -4.79 0.97 4.36
CA ILE A 46 -5.92 1.72 4.91
C ILE A 46 -6.70 2.38 3.77
N TYR A 47 -6.03 3.10 2.87
CA TYR A 47 -6.68 3.79 1.76
C TYR A 47 -7.35 2.76 0.84
N GLY A 48 -6.72 1.63 0.53
CA GLY A 48 -7.32 0.57 -0.29
C GLY A 48 -8.51 -0.16 0.34
N SER A 49 -8.73 -0.04 1.65
CA SER A 49 -9.84 -0.70 2.34
C SER A 49 -11.19 -0.01 2.06
N PRO A 50 -12.31 -0.77 1.97
CA PRO A 50 -13.62 -0.21 1.65
C PRO A 50 -14.10 0.82 2.68
N MET A 51 -13.74 0.65 3.95
CA MET A 51 -14.14 1.56 5.04
C MET A 51 -13.09 2.61 5.39
N ARG A 52 -11.95 2.66 4.67
CA ARG A 52 -10.80 3.54 4.96
C ARG A 52 -10.27 3.40 6.39
N LYS A 53 -10.47 2.23 6.98
CA LYS A 53 -10.14 1.89 8.37
C LYS A 53 -9.79 0.41 8.42
N LEU A 54 -8.67 0.11 9.06
CA LEU A 54 -8.22 -1.25 9.33
C LEU A 54 -7.63 -1.29 10.74
N ALA A 55 -7.87 -2.37 11.46
CA ALA A 55 -7.13 -2.67 12.68
C ALA A 55 -5.67 -3.00 12.35
N LEU A 56 -4.77 -2.82 13.32
CA LEU A 56 -3.34 -3.10 13.12
C LEU A 56 -3.08 -4.52 12.58
N LYS A 57 -3.83 -5.51 13.08
CA LYS A 57 -3.74 -6.89 12.59
C LYS A 57 -4.09 -7.00 11.11
N GLU A 58 -5.17 -6.34 10.68
CA GLU A 58 -5.61 -6.38 9.27
C GLU A 58 -4.63 -5.67 8.33
N ILE A 59 -4.00 -4.60 8.82
CA ILE A 59 -2.92 -3.91 8.08
C ILE A 59 -1.74 -4.87 7.88
N CYS A 60 -1.28 -5.52 8.96
CA CYS A 60 -0.19 -6.49 8.89
C CYS A 60 -0.54 -7.67 7.96
N ASP A 61 -1.75 -8.20 8.07
CA ASP A 61 -2.24 -9.31 7.24
C ASP A 61 -2.28 -8.90 5.76
N SER A 62 -2.74 -7.68 5.45
CA SER A 62 -2.78 -7.14 4.08
C SER A 62 -1.38 -6.97 3.49
N ILE A 63 -0.43 -6.48 4.29
CA ILE A 63 0.97 -6.31 3.87
C ILE A 63 1.61 -7.67 3.61
N ARG A 64 1.44 -8.65 4.50
CA ARG A 64 1.98 -10.01 4.32
C ARG A 64 1.37 -10.74 3.15
N LEU A 65 0.06 -10.56 2.91
CA LEU A 65 -0.62 -11.14 1.77
C LEU A 65 -0.03 -10.64 0.45
N ARG A 66 0.34 -9.35 0.39
CA ARG A 66 0.98 -8.76 -0.81
C ARG A 66 2.47 -9.04 -0.88
N PHE A 67 3.16 -9.06 0.26
CA PHE A 67 4.61 -9.17 0.40
C PHE A 67 4.95 -10.24 1.47
N PRO A 68 4.97 -11.54 1.11
CA PRO A 68 5.11 -12.63 2.07
C PRO A 68 6.45 -12.69 2.84
N ILE A 69 7.47 -11.96 2.37
CA ILE A 69 8.80 -11.88 3.01
C ILE A 69 8.83 -10.95 4.26
N PHE A 70 7.70 -10.33 4.62
CA PHE A 70 7.57 -9.40 5.74
C PHE A 70 7.05 -10.02 7.04
#